data_AF-A0A8S9QGR0-F1
#
_entry.id   AF-A0A8S9QGR0-F1
#
_cell.length_a   1.000
_cell.length_b   1.000
_cell.length_c   1.000
_cell.angle_alpha   90.00
_cell.angle_beta   90.00
_cell.angle_gamma   90.00
#
_symmetry.space_group_name_H-M   'P 1'
#
loop_
_entity.id
_entity.type
_entity.pdbx_description
1 polymer ?
#
loop_
_entity_poly.entity_id
_entity_poly.type
_entity_poly.pdbx_seq_one_letter_code
_entity_poly.pdbx_strand_id
1 'polypeptide(L)'
;MKYAKTTSRNDQFAILLTTLFFLILAVSKPVASQNCGCASGLCCSSAGFCGTTDEYCGEGCKEGPCKNSGPGDPTVSLENTVTPEFFNSILSQATESDCPGRGFYTHETFMAAARAYSPFGASISKREIAAFFAHVAQESGCK
;
A
#
# COMPACT_ATOMS: atom_id res chain seq x y z
N MET A 1 -15.45 68.87 5.23
CA MET A 1 -13.98 68.93 5.26
C MET A 1 -13.44 67.60 4.73
N LYS A 2 -12.77 67.59 3.57
CA LYS A 2 -12.15 66.39 3.00
C LYS A 2 -10.66 66.40 3.34
N TYR A 3 -10.21 65.49 4.20
CA TYR A 3 -8.79 65.27 4.47
C TYR A 3 -8.19 64.52 3.27
N ALA A 4 -7.39 65.21 2.46
CA ALA A 4 -6.55 64.57 1.46
C ALA A 4 -5.23 64.17 2.13
N LYS A 5 -5.04 62.86 2.35
CA LYS A 5 -3.80 62.31 2.92
C LYS A 5 -2.74 62.22 1.81
N THR A 6 -1.65 62.98 1.93
CA THR A 6 -0.53 62.95 1.00
C THR A 6 0.36 61.74 1.30
N THR A 7 0.25 60.69 0.50
CA THR A 7 1.03 59.45 0.61
C THR A 7 2.48 59.68 0.13
N SER A 8 3.46 59.42 1.01
CA SER A 8 4.90 59.56 0.73
C SER A 8 5.43 58.45 -0.18
N ARG A 9 6.54 58.68 -0.88
CA ARG A 9 7.18 57.70 -1.79
C ARG A 9 7.54 56.37 -1.12
N ASN A 10 7.93 56.38 0.16
CA ASN A 10 8.18 55.14 0.91
C ASN A 10 6.90 54.35 1.22
N ASP A 11 5.78 55.06 1.40
CA ASP A 11 4.47 54.47 1.65
C ASP A 11 3.93 53.79 0.37
N GLN A 12 4.21 54.39 -0.81
CA GLN A 12 3.93 53.78 -2.11
C GLN A 12 4.70 52.46 -2.33
N PHE A 13 5.98 52.39 -1.94
CA PHE A 13 6.77 51.15 -2.02
C PHE A 13 6.26 50.07 -1.07
N ALA A 14 5.85 50.44 0.14
CA ALA A 14 5.27 49.50 1.11
C ALA A 14 3.94 48.92 0.59
N ILE A 15 3.09 49.73 -0.04
CA ILE A 15 1.84 49.29 -0.66
C ILE A 15 2.12 48.35 -1.85
N LEU A 16 3.14 48.64 -2.67
CA LEU A 16 3.54 47.76 -3.77
C LEU A 16 4.07 46.40 -3.27
N LEU A 17 4.90 46.38 -2.23
CA LEU A 17 5.46 45.13 -1.70
C LEU A 17 4.39 44.26 -1.04
N THR A 18 3.47 44.88 -0.29
CA THR A 18 2.36 44.17 0.35
C THR A 18 1.38 43.60 -0.67
N THR A 19 1.02 44.37 -1.70
CA THR A 19 0.15 43.88 -2.78
C THR A 19 0.81 42.75 -3.58
N LEU A 20 2.12 42.85 -3.85
CA LEU A 20 2.87 41.79 -4.52
C LEU A 20 2.93 40.50 -3.69
N PHE A 21 3.15 40.61 -2.38
CA PHE A 21 3.16 39.46 -1.48
C PHE A 21 1.80 38.75 -1.41
N PHE A 22 0.70 39.51 -1.33
CA PHE A 22 -0.65 38.95 -1.39
C PHE A 22 -0.97 38.30 -2.74
N LEU A 23 -0.48 38.87 -3.85
CA LEU A 23 -0.60 38.27 -5.19
C LEU A 23 0.17 36.94 -5.28
N ILE A 24 1.37 36.86 -4.71
CA ILE A 24 2.16 35.62 -4.68
C ILE A 24 1.39 34.54 -3.91
N LEU A 25 0.86 34.86 -2.73
CA LEU A 25 0.05 33.93 -1.93
C LEU A 25 -1.22 33.47 -2.65
N ALA A 26 -1.88 34.36 -3.41
CA ALA A 26 -3.08 34.02 -4.18
C ALA A 26 -2.80 33.17 -5.43
N VAL A 27 -1.60 33.28 -6.02
CA VAL A 27 -1.19 32.50 -7.20
C VAL A 27 -0.61 31.14 -6.82
N SER A 28 0.01 31.01 -5.63
CA SER A 28 0.38 29.71 -5.08
C SER A 28 -0.88 28.94 -4.67
N LYS A 29 -1.44 28.19 -5.62
CA LYS A 29 -2.41 27.13 -5.32
C LYS A 29 -1.79 26.19 -4.29
N PRO A 30 -2.48 25.86 -3.18
CA PRO A 30 -2.04 24.71 -2.38
C PRO A 30 -2.00 23.52 -3.34
N VAL A 31 -0.85 22.86 -3.46
CA VAL A 31 -0.75 21.65 -4.28
C VAL A 31 -1.69 20.64 -3.65
N ALA A 32 -2.88 20.50 -4.24
CA ALA A 32 -3.90 19.59 -3.78
C ALA A 32 -3.45 18.18 -4.13
N SER A 33 -2.68 17.60 -3.23
CA SER A 33 -2.49 16.17 -3.15
C SER A 33 -3.47 15.65 -2.12
N GLN A 34 -4.74 15.58 -2.51
CA GLN A 34 -5.84 15.23 -1.58
C GLN A 34 -6.67 14.06 -2.08
N ASN A 35 -6.38 13.48 -3.26
CA ASN A 35 -7.07 12.28 -3.72
C ASN A 35 -6.20 11.48 -4.70
N CYS A 36 -6.10 10.17 -4.49
CA CYS A 36 -5.41 9.28 -5.42
C CYS A 36 -6.25 9.10 -6.71
N GLY A 37 -5.56 8.81 -7.82
CA GLY A 37 -6.11 8.79 -9.18
C GLY A 37 -5.00 8.96 -10.22
N CYS A 38 -3.88 8.29 -9.99
CA CYS A 38 -2.66 8.47 -10.78
C CYS A 38 -2.78 7.78 -12.14
N ALA A 39 -2.01 8.26 -13.13
CA ALA A 39 -1.88 7.56 -14.41
C ALA A 39 -1.29 6.15 -14.20
N SER A 40 -1.64 5.22 -15.09
CA SER A 40 -1.18 3.83 -15.02
C SER A 40 0.35 3.73 -14.87
N GLY A 41 0.80 2.97 -13.87
CA GLY A 41 2.23 2.79 -13.57
C GLY A 41 2.83 3.81 -12.59
N LEU A 42 2.04 4.75 -12.07
CA LEU A 42 2.46 5.68 -11.01
C LEU A 42 1.90 5.27 -9.64
N CYS A 43 2.70 5.45 -8.59
CA CYS A 43 2.32 5.22 -7.20
C CYS A 43 1.71 6.48 -6.59
N CYS A 44 0.69 6.34 -5.76
CA CYS A 44 0.16 7.38 -4.90
C CYS A 44 0.84 7.29 -3.53
N SER A 45 1.66 8.28 -3.15
CA SER A 45 2.27 8.36 -1.82
C SER A 45 1.23 8.44 -0.68
N SER A 46 1.69 8.24 0.55
CA SER A 46 0.89 8.47 1.77
C SER A 46 0.34 9.89 1.86
N ALA A 47 1.07 10.86 1.30
CA ALA A 47 0.66 12.25 1.22
C ALA A 47 -0.29 12.54 0.04
N GLY A 48 -0.57 11.57 -0.85
CA GLY A 48 -1.54 11.65 -1.96
C GLY A 48 -0.95 12.03 -3.33
N PHE A 49 0.38 12.11 -3.42
CA PHE A 49 1.08 12.56 -4.63
C PHE A 49 1.43 11.38 -5.53
N CYS A 50 1.44 11.60 -6.85
CA CYS A 50 1.80 10.59 -7.83
C CYS A 50 3.29 10.61 -8.20
N GLY A 51 3.95 9.45 -8.25
CA GLY A 51 5.34 9.32 -8.70
C GLY A 51 5.82 7.88 -8.78
N THR A 52 7.11 7.67 -9.10
CA THR A 52 7.71 6.32 -9.27
C THR A 52 8.89 6.06 -8.33
N THR A 53 9.35 7.07 -7.60
CA THR A 53 10.48 6.93 -6.67
C THR A 53 10.02 6.35 -5.34
N ASP A 54 10.97 6.03 -4.46
CA ASP A 54 10.69 5.40 -3.16
C ASP A 54 9.78 6.25 -2.27
N GLU A 55 9.87 7.57 -2.38
CA GLU A 55 9.03 8.50 -1.63
C GLU A 55 7.54 8.39 -2.00
N TYR A 56 7.24 7.89 -3.20
CA TYR A 56 5.87 7.69 -3.69
C TYR A 56 5.41 6.25 -3.59
N CYS A 57 6.31 5.32 -3.92
CA CYS A 57 6.01 3.89 -3.98
C CYS A 57 6.36 3.15 -2.69
N GLY A 58 7.06 3.76 -1.75
CA GLY A 58 7.54 3.14 -0.52
C GLY A 58 6.45 3.04 0.54
N GLU A 59 6.85 3.23 1.80
CA GLU A 59 5.97 3.05 2.95
C GLU A 59 4.77 4.02 2.92
N GLY A 60 3.57 3.47 3.16
CA GLY A 60 2.33 4.25 3.16
C GLY A 60 1.79 4.61 1.77
N CYS A 61 2.34 4.03 0.70
CA CYS A 61 1.76 4.14 -0.65
C CYS A 61 0.29 3.64 -0.68
N LYS A 62 -0.59 4.47 -1.24
CA LYS A 62 -2.06 4.34 -1.23
C LYS A 62 -2.63 3.67 -2.49
N GLU A 63 -1.97 3.80 -3.64
CA GLU A 63 -2.44 3.29 -4.94
C GLU A 63 -1.25 3.09 -5.89
N GLY A 64 -1.38 2.25 -6.92
CA GLY A 64 -0.35 2.02 -7.93
C GLY A 64 0.64 0.90 -7.58
N PRO A 65 1.79 0.80 -8.28
CA PRO A 65 2.78 -0.25 -8.09
C PRO A 65 3.67 0.02 -6.85
N CYS A 66 3.06 0.09 -5.67
CA CYS A 66 3.76 0.30 -4.41
C CYS A 66 4.82 -0.81 -4.19
N LYS A 67 6.03 -0.46 -3.74
CA LYS A 67 7.13 -1.40 -3.50
C LYS A 67 6.82 -2.46 -2.44
N ASN A 68 5.93 -2.13 -1.50
CA ASN A 68 5.47 -3.05 -0.46
C ASN A 68 4.10 -3.66 -0.78
N SER A 69 3.53 -3.41 -1.96
CA SER A 69 2.24 -3.96 -2.38
C SER A 69 2.37 -4.41 -3.83
N GLY A 70 2.44 -5.72 -4.07
CA GLY A 70 2.33 -6.26 -5.42
C GLY A 70 1.08 -5.69 -6.14
N PRO A 71 1.08 -5.61 -7.49
CA PRO A 71 0.06 -4.85 -8.21
C PRO A 71 -1.35 -5.40 -7.93
N GLY A 72 -2.13 -4.67 -7.12
CA GLY A 72 -3.56 -4.91 -6.93
C GLY A 72 -3.97 -5.89 -5.83
N ASP A 73 -3.08 -6.37 -4.97
CA ASP A 73 -3.48 -7.18 -3.81
C ASP A 73 -2.92 -6.54 -2.52
N PRO A 74 -3.78 -6.13 -1.55
CA PRO A 74 -3.28 -5.65 -0.27
C PRO A 74 -2.36 -6.70 0.34
N THR A 75 -1.15 -6.29 0.73
CA THR A 75 -0.29 -7.13 1.55
C THR A 75 -1.01 -7.50 2.83
N VAL A 76 -0.95 -8.78 3.15
CA VAL A 76 -1.63 -9.34 4.32
C VAL A 76 -0.61 -9.95 5.27
N SER A 77 -0.94 -9.97 6.56
CA SER A 77 -0.22 -10.79 7.52
C SER A 77 -0.53 -12.26 7.24
N LEU A 78 0.52 -13.08 7.09
CA LEU A 78 0.40 -14.52 6.92
C LEU A 78 -0.36 -15.16 8.09
N GLU A 79 -0.08 -14.73 9.32
CA GLU A 79 -0.72 -15.27 10.54
C GLU A 79 -2.22 -14.95 10.60
N ASN A 80 -2.62 -13.77 10.15
CA ASN A 80 -4.03 -13.37 10.13
C ASN A 80 -4.80 -13.96 8.94
N THR A 81 -4.11 -14.39 7.89
CA THR A 81 -4.74 -14.89 6.66
C THR A 81 -4.83 -16.40 6.66
N VAL A 82 -3.75 -17.08 7.00
CA VAL A 82 -3.70 -18.54 7.08
C VAL A 82 -4.00 -18.92 8.53
N THR A 83 -5.27 -18.83 8.91
CA THR A 83 -5.71 -19.27 10.23
C THR A 83 -5.75 -20.81 10.29
N PRO A 84 -5.78 -21.42 11.49
CA PRO A 84 -5.96 -22.86 11.62
C PRO A 84 -7.22 -23.37 10.90
N GLU A 85 -8.32 -22.63 10.97
CA GLU A 85 -9.58 -22.98 10.31
C GLU A 85 -9.43 -22.96 8.79
N PHE A 86 -8.82 -21.90 8.24
CA PHE A 86 -8.56 -21.81 6.81
C PHE A 86 -7.64 -22.94 6.32
N PHE A 87 -6.54 -23.19 7.04
CA PHE A 87 -5.60 -24.26 6.71
C PHE A 87 -6.28 -25.64 6.72
N ASN A 88 -7.05 -25.93 7.77
CA ASN A 88 -7.78 -27.19 7.88
C ASN A 88 -8.89 -27.31 6.82
N SER A 89 -9.49 -26.20 6.39
CA SER A 89 -10.45 -26.19 5.28
C SER A 89 -9.81 -26.53 3.93
N ILE A 90 -8.52 -26.26 3.73
CA ILE A 90 -7.80 -26.73 2.53
C ILE A 90 -7.55 -28.23 2.63
N LEU A 91 -7.11 -28.70 3.80
CA LEU A 91 -6.83 -30.12 4.03
C LEU A 91 -8.08 -30.99 3.97
N SER A 92 -9.27 -30.48 4.32
CA SER A 92 -10.52 -31.25 4.24
C SER A 92 -10.91 -31.64 2.82
N GLN A 93 -10.31 -31.00 1.80
CA GLN A 93 -10.51 -31.38 0.39
C GLN A 93 -9.77 -32.67 0.01
N ALA A 94 -8.81 -33.12 0.82
CA ALA A 94 -8.22 -34.45 0.72
C ALA A 94 -9.19 -35.49 1.32
N THR A 95 -10.25 -35.82 0.56
CA THR A 95 -11.34 -36.70 1.01
C THR A 95 -10.97 -38.19 0.99
N GLU A 96 -9.91 -38.56 0.29
CA GLU A 96 -9.54 -39.97 0.13
C GLU A 96 -8.95 -40.53 1.44
N SER A 97 -9.64 -41.56 1.95
CA SER A 97 -9.31 -42.18 3.24
C SER A 97 -7.95 -42.88 3.28
N ASP A 98 -7.38 -43.22 2.11
CA ASP A 98 -6.10 -43.91 1.98
C ASP A 98 -4.93 -42.97 1.60
N CYS A 99 -5.10 -41.67 1.82
CA CYS A 99 -4.07 -40.72 1.45
C CYS A 99 -2.87 -40.78 2.43
N PRO A 100 -1.65 -41.11 1.96
CA PRO A 100 -0.49 -41.26 2.85
C PRO A 100 -0.11 -39.97 3.60
N GLY A 101 -0.46 -38.81 3.04
CA GLY A 101 -0.19 -37.50 3.63
C GLY A 101 -1.25 -37.03 4.65
N ARG A 102 -2.32 -37.80 4.88
CA ARG A 102 -3.40 -37.39 5.78
C ARG A 102 -2.90 -37.29 7.22
N GLY A 103 -3.10 -36.14 7.84
CA GLY A 103 -2.65 -35.86 9.22
C GLY A 103 -1.17 -35.52 9.36
N PHE A 104 -0.40 -35.53 8.26
CA PHE A 104 1.02 -35.16 8.28
C PHE A 104 1.21 -33.64 8.30
N TYR A 105 0.40 -32.89 7.55
CA TYR A 105 0.48 -31.44 7.47
C TYR A 105 -0.34 -30.78 8.59
N THR A 106 0.27 -29.89 9.37
CA THR A 106 -0.42 -29.13 10.43
C THR A 106 -0.18 -27.64 10.28
N HIS A 107 -1.14 -26.82 10.72
CA HIS A 107 -1.02 -25.37 10.69
C HIS A 107 0.21 -24.89 11.49
N GLU A 108 0.48 -25.49 12.64
CA GLU A 108 1.62 -25.14 13.49
C GLU A 108 2.97 -25.38 12.79
N THR A 109 3.13 -26.54 12.15
CA THR A 109 4.37 -26.89 11.43
C THR A 109 4.57 -25.99 10.21
N PHE A 110 3.50 -25.67 9.49
CA PHE A 110 3.52 -24.67 8.41
C PHE A 110 3.97 -23.29 8.94
N MET A 111 3.41 -22.81 10.05
CA MET A 111 3.79 -21.52 10.63
C MET A 111 5.21 -21.51 11.17
N ALA A 112 5.69 -22.61 11.74
CA ALA A 112 7.08 -22.74 12.15
C ALA A 112 8.03 -22.65 10.94
N ALA A 113 7.72 -23.34 9.83
CA ALA A 113 8.52 -23.29 8.61
C ALA A 113 8.50 -21.90 7.95
N ALA A 114 7.33 -21.26 7.88
CA ALA A 114 7.19 -19.91 7.33
C ALA A 114 7.99 -18.88 8.13
N ARG A 115 8.04 -19.01 9.47
CA ARG A 115 8.87 -18.14 10.33
C ARG A 115 10.36 -18.40 10.18
N ALA A 116 10.76 -19.63 9.89
CA ALA A 116 12.16 -19.97 9.61
C ALA A 116 12.66 -19.38 8.28
N TYR A 117 11.76 -19.09 7.34
CA TYR A 117 12.07 -18.44 6.07
C TYR A 117 11.34 -17.10 5.93
N SER A 118 11.89 -16.08 6.58
CA SER A 118 11.29 -14.74 6.67
C SER A 118 10.86 -14.09 5.33
N PRO A 119 11.50 -14.34 4.16
CA PRO A 119 11.06 -13.73 2.91
C PRO A 119 9.65 -14.17 2.47
N PHE A 120 9.18 -15.36 2.85
CA PHE A 120 7.87 -15.88 2.45
C PHE A 120 6.69 -15.20 3.18
N GLY A 121 6.93 -14.60 4.36
CA GLY A 121 5.89 -13.91 5.14
C GLY A 121 6.04 -12.38 5.23
N ALA A 122 7.17 -11.82 4.78
CA ALA A 122 7.48 -10.40 4.94
C ALA A 122 6.67 -9.49 4.02
N SER A 123 6.30 -9.97 2.83
CA SER A 123 5.47 -9.24 1.88
C SER A 123 4.72 -10.27 1.04
N ILE A 124 3.56 -10.69 1.53
CA ILE A 124 2.73 -11.70 0.88
C ILE A 124 1.32 -11.19 0.64
N SER A 125 0.79 -11.53 -0.51
CA SER A 125 -0.57 -11.24 -0.96
C SER A 125 -1.49 -12.46 -0.77
N LYS A 126 -2.81 -12.23 -0.75
CA LYS A 126 -3.78 -13.36 -0.71
C LYS A 126 -3.63 -14.25 -1.93
N ARG A 127 -3.32 -13.65 -3.08
CA ARG A 127 -3.03 -14.37 -4.32
C ARG A 127 -1.82 -15.29 -4.19
N GLU A 128 -0.72 -14.83 -3.60
CA GLU A 128 0.48 -15.66 -3.40
C GLU A 128 0.22 -16.81 -2.44
N ILE A 129 -0.50 -16.55 -1.34
CA ILE A 129 -0.94 -17.61 -0.42
C ILE A 129 -1.75 -18.66 -1.17
N ALA A 130 -2.73 -18.24 -1.98
CA ALA A 130 -3.54 -19.15 -2.78
C ALA A 130 -2.71 -19.92 -3.82
N ALA A 131 -1.80 -19.25 -4.51
CA ALA A 131 -0.93 -19.87 -5.51
C ALA A 131 -0.01 -20.92 -4.88
N PHE A 132 0.57 -20.62 -3.71
CA PHE A 132 1.38 -21.56 -2.95
C PHE A 132 0.58 -22.81 -2.58
N PHE A 133 -0.57 -22.66 -1.94
CA PHE A 133 -1.39 -23.80 -1.53
C PHE A 133 -1.93 -24.59 -2.72
N ALA A 134 -2.30 -23.93 -3.81
CA ALA A 134 -2.73 -24.61 -5.04
C ALA A 134 -1.61 -25.47 -5.64
N HIS A 135 -0.37 -24.95 -5.67
CA HIS A 135 0.77 -25.71 -6.18
C HIS A 135 1.10 -26.90 -5.28
N VAL A 136 1.17 -26.69 -3.97
CA VAL A 136 1.40 -27.79 -3.01
C VAL A 136 0.31 -28.85 -3.12
N ALA A 137 -0.97 -28.45 -3.15
CA ALA A 137 -2.09 -29.38 -3.27
C ALA A 137 -2.07 -30.19 -4.57
N GLN A 138 -1.57 -29.61 -5.67
CA GLN A 138 -1.40 -30.33 -6.94
C GLN A 138 -0.31 -31.40 -6.87
N GLU A 139 0.81 -31.09 -6.21
CA GLU A 139 1.97 -32.00 -6.09
C GLU A 139 1.76 -33.06 -5.00
N SER A 140 1.09 -32.71 -3.90
CA SER A 140 0.87 -33.57 -2.74
C SER A 140 -0.56 -34.11 -2.63
N GLY A 141 -1.39 -33.87 -3.65
CA GLY A 141 -2.79 -34.28 -3.67
C GLY A 141 -2.96 -35.79 -3.60
N CYS A 142 -4.05 -36.21 -2.95
CA CYS A 142 -4.48 -37.60 -2.97
C CYS A 142 -5.08 -37.87 -4.36
N LYS A 143 -4.53 -38.87 -5.07
CA LYS A 143 -5.02 -39.30 -6.38
C LYS A 143 -6.15 -40.31 -6.26
#